data_AF-A0A418RS75-F1
#
_entry.id   AF-A0A418RS75-F1
#
_cell.length_a   1.000
_cell.length_b   1.000
_cell.length_c   1.000
_cell.angle_alpha   90.00
_cell.angle_beta   90.00
_cell.angle_gamma   90.00
#
_symmetry.space_group_name_H-M   'P 1'
#
loop_
_entity.id
_entity.type
_entity.pdbx_description
1 polymer ?
#
loop_
_entity_poly.entity_id
_entity_poly.type
_entity_poly.pdbx_seq_one_letter_code
_entity_poly.pdbx_strand_id
1 'polypeptide(L)' 'MLSEHAVIIGTLPPIHKDPYDRLLVAQAIVEGITLLTAEAYGAKYPGSVQFVK' A
#
# COMPACT_ATOMS: atom_id res chain seq x y z
N MET A 1 13.04 6.47 6.66
CA MET A 1 13.52 7.53 5.74
C MET A 1 12.79 7.36 4.42
N LEU A 2 12.21 8.42 3.85
CA LEU A 2 11.32 8.39 2.66
C LEU A 2 11.84 7.56 1.46
N SER A 3 13.15 7.33 1.39
CA SER A 3 13.86 6.59 0.34
C SER A 3 13.45 5.12 0.22
N GLU A 4 13.20 4.40 1.32
CA GLU A 4 12.90 2.97 1.27
C GLU A 4 11.46 2.69 0.80
N HIS A 5 10.52 3.53 1.25
CA HIS A 5 9.14 3.53 0.78
C HIS A 5 9.05 3.81 -0.73
N ALA A 6 9.84 4.77 -1.23
CA ALA A 6 9.85 5.14 -2.64
C ALA A 6 10.35 4.01 -3.56
N VAL A 7 11.31 3.20 -3.10
CA VAL A 7 11.80 2.03 -3.87
C VAL A 7 10.72 0.96 -3.99
N ILE A 8 9.99 0.69 -2.90
CA ILE A 8 8.92 -0.32 -2.92
C ILE A 8 7.74 0.08 -3.80
N ILE A 9 7.42 1.38 -3.92
CA ILE A 9 6.37 1.84 -4.85
C ILE A 9 6.60 1.30 -6.26
N GLY A 10 7.86 1.27 -6.75
CA GLY A 10 8.21 0.75 -8.06
C GLY A 10 7.93 -0.75 -8.27
N THR A 11 7.85 -1.52 -7.19
CA THR A 11 7.55 -2.96 -7.21
C THR A 11 6.07 -3.29 -7.03
N LEU A 12 5.25 -2.30 -6.63
CA LEU A 12 3.82 -2.52 -6.40
C LEU A 12 3.07 -2.75 -7.72
N PRO A 13 2.11 -3.70 -7.74
CA PRO A 13 1.18 -3.82 -8.85
C PRO A 13 0.47 -2.48 -9.13
N PRO A 14 0.19 -2.12 -10.40
CA PRO A 14 -0.42 -0.84 -10.77
C PRO A 14 -1.94 -0.84 -10.51
N ILE A 15 -2.34 -1.07 -9.26
CA ILE A 15 -3.74 -1.14 -8.82
C ILE A 15 -4.28 0.28 -8.67
N HIS A 16 -3.62 1.14 -7.88
CA HIS A 16 -3.97 2.56 -7.76
C HIS A 16 -3.23 3.41 -8.77
N LYS A 17 -3.94 4.40 -9.32
CA LYS A 17 -3.36 5.44 -10.18
C LYS A 17 -2.78 6.59 -9.36
N ASP A 18 -3.32 6.83 -8.16
CA ASP A 18 -2.82 7.86 -7.26
C ASP A 18 -1.49 7.40 -6.62
N PRO A 19 -0.40 8.16 -6.76
CA PRO A 19 0.87 7.84 -6.11
C PRO A 19 0.80 7.86 -4.58
N TYR A 20 -0.10 8.63 -3.97
CA TYR A 20 -0.24 8.69 -2.51
C TYR A 20 -0.80 7.40 -1.92
N ASP A 21 -1.81 6.80 -2.56
CA ASP A 21 -2.35 5.50 -2.11
C ASP A 21 -1.27 4.41 -2.16
N ARG A 22 -0.41 4.47 -3.18
CA ARG A 22 0.72 3.54 -3.33
C ARG A 22 1.79 3.77 -2.27
N LEU A 23 1.98 5.01 -1.83
CA LEU A 23 2.89 5.34 -0.73
C LEU A 23 2.39 4.77 0.60
N LEU A 24 1.08 4.85 0.89
CA LEU A 24 0.50 4.26 2.11
C LEU A 24 0.65 2.74 2.13
N VAL A 25 0.47 2.07 1.00
CA VAL A 25 0.72 0.63 0.86
C VAL A 25 2.19 0.30 1.06
N ALA A 26 3.10 1.07 0.44
CA ALA A 26 4.53 0.86 0.58
C ALA A 26 5.00 1.03 2.03
N GLN A 27 4.46 2.03 2.74
CA GLN A 27 4.73 2.24 4.16
C GLN A 27 4.22 1.06 5.00
N ALA A 28 3.00 0.58 4.75
CA ALA A 28 2.45 -0.57 5.48
C ALA A 28 3.31 -1.84 5.29
N ILE A 29 3.86 -2.05 4.09
CA ILE A 29 4.77 -3.15 3.80
C ILE A 29 6.10 -2.99 4.54
N VAL A 30 6.74 -1.80 4.47
CA VAL A 30 8.05 -1.56 5.10
C VAL A 30 7.97 -1.58 6.62
N GLU A 31 6.94 -0.97 7.18
CA GLU A 31 6.76 -0.85 8.62
C GLU A 31 6.16 -2.13 9.23
N GLY A 32 5.73 -3.10 8.41
CA GLY A 32 5.13 -4.35 8.87
C GLY A 32 3.78 -4.17 9.54
N ILE A 33 3.04 -3.12 9.17
CA ILE A 33 1.73 -2.77 9.75
C ILE A 33 0.59 -3.08 8.77
N THR A 34 -0.63 -3.24 9.30
CA THR A 34 -1.83 -3.43 8.47
C THR A 34 -2.46 -2.10 8.11
N LEU A 35 -2.56 -1.81 6.81
CA LEU A 35 -3.35 -0.70 6.27
C LEU A 35 -4.81 -1.12 6.18
N LEU A 36 -5.66 -0.50 7.00
CA LEU A 36 -7.10 -0.65 6.92
C LEU A 36 -7.65 0.29 5.84
N THR A 37 -8.49 -0.23 4.97
CA THR A 37 -9.14 0.55 3.91
C THR A 37 -10.65 0.35 3.90
N ALA A 38 -11.40 1.40 3.60
CA ALA A 38 -12.83 1.36 3.32
C ALA A 38 -13.14 1.05 1.84
N GLU A 39 -12.10 0.78 1.03
CA GLU A 39 -12.24 0.46 -0.38
C GLU A 39 -11.87 -1.00 -0.64
N ALA A 40 -12.84 -1.80 -1.06
CA ALA A 40 -12.63 -3.21 -1.35
C ALA A 40 -11.55 -3.45 -2.44
N TYR A 41 -11.32 -2.45 -3.31
CA TYR A 41 -10.31 -2.52 -4.36
C TYR A 41 -8.87 -2.43 -3.82
N GLY A 42 -8.67 -1.76 -2.67
CA GLY A 42 -7.35 -1.64 -2.02
C GLY A 42 -6.84 -2.97 -1.46
N ALA A 43 -7.73 -3.88 -1.05
CA ALA A 43 -7.37 -5.23 -0.58
C ALA A 43 -6.76 -6.16 -1.66
N LYS A 44 -6.56 -5.66 -2.89
CA LYS A 44 -5.85 -6.36 -3.96
C LYS A 44 -4.34 -6.29 -3.84
N TYR A 45 -3.80 -5.40 -3.00
CA TYR A 45 -2.38 -5.42 -2.68
C TYR A 45 -2.07 -6.61 -1.76
N PRO A 46 -0.91 -7.26 -1.94
CA PRO A 46 -0.53 -8.41 -1.14
C PRO A 46 -0.27 -8.04 0.33
N GLY A 47 -0.69 -8.93 1.24
CA GLY A 47 -0.22 -9.02 2.62
C GLY A 47 -0.71 -7.95 3.60
N SER A 48 -0.46 -6.67 3.31
CA SER A 48 -0.55 -5.57 4.30
C SER A 48 -1.81 -4.71 4.16
N VAL A 49 -2.75 -5.03 3.27
CA VAL A 49 -3.96 -4.21 3.08
C VAL A 49 -5.21 -5.03 3.39
N GLN A 50 -6.03 -4.54 4.31
CA GLN A 50 -7.26 -5.19 4.75
C GLN A 50 -8.46 -4.27 4.56
N PHE A 51 -9.50 -4.77 3.88
CA PHE A 51 -10.78 -4.08 3.77
C PHE A 51 -11.58 -4.21 5.07
N VAL A 52 -12.07 -3.09 5.58
CA VAL A 52 -12.96 -3.00 6.74
C VAL A 52 -14.28 -2.33 6.33
N LYS A 53 -15.39 -2.85 6.84
CA LYS A 53 -16.75 -2.39 6.56
C LYS A 53 -17.33 -1.63 7.75
#